data_AF-A0A973DB29-F1
#
_entry.id   AF-A0A973DB29-F1
#
_cell.length_a   1.000
_cell.length_b   1.000
_cell.length_c   1.000
_cell.angle_alpha   90.00
_cell.angle_beta   90.00
_cell.angle_gamma   90.00
#
_symmetry.space_group_name_H-M   'P 1'
#
loop_
_entity.id
_entity.type
_entity.pdbx_description
1 polymer ?
#
loop_
_entity_poly.entity_id
_entity_poly.type
_entity_poly.pdbx_seq_one_letter_code
_entity_poly.pdbx_strand_id
1 'polypeptide(L)'
;MSLKELIQSLPLDKKEHIVVGVVYSALIPILGLFGSSGAFAGFLIGTFLNLYKEIYHDFIQGKGNEELLDFISTEAPILIVFISYIM
;
A
#
# COMPACT_ATOMS: atom_id res chain seq x y z
N MET A 1 13.49 22.74 3.40
CA MET A 1 12.28 22.06 2.92
C MET A 1 11.62 21.38 4.11
N SER A 2 10.41 21.80 4.48
CA SER A 2 9.63 21.18 5.56
C SER A 2 8.98 19.87 5.10
N LEU A 3 8.54 19.01 6.04
CA LEU A 3 7.79 17.79 5.71
C LEU A 3 6.51 18.13 4.91
N LYS A 4 5.85 19.22 5.27
CA LYS A 4 4.65 19.71 4.57
C LYS A 4 4.99 20.08 3.12
N GLU A 5 6.09 20.79 2.90
CA GLU A 5 6.57 21.15 1.55
C GLU A 5 6.93 19.91 0.73
N LEU A 6 7.59 18.91 1.33
CA LEU A 6 7.87 17.63 0.68
C LEU A 6 6.58 16.95 0.22
N ILE A 7 5.61 16.79 1.11
CA ILE A 7 4.33 16.14 0.78
C ILE A 7 3.57 16.94 -0.28
N GLN A 8 3.56 18.28 -0.18
CA GLN A 8 2.89 19.13 -1.16
C GLN A 8 3.58 19.10 -2.53
N SER A 9 4.88 18.81 -2.60
CA SER A 9 5.61 18.66 -3.85
C SER A 9 5.28 17.37 -4.61
N LEU A 10 4.68 16.37 -3.94
CA LEU A 10 4.28 15.11 -4.59
C LEU A 10 3.02 15.30 -5.45
N PRO A 11 2.94 14.64 -6.62
CA PRO A 11 1.71 14.56 -7.40
C PRO A 11 0.53 14.05 -6.56
N LEU A 12 -0.68 14.54 -6.86
CA LEU A 12 -1.89 14.16 -6.13
C LEU A 12 -2.12 12.65 -6.15
N ASP A 13 -2.01 12.07 -7.34
CA ASP A 13 -2.12 10.64 -7.62
C ASP A 13 -1.22 9.77 -6.71
N LYS A 14 0.10 10.07 -6.65
CA LYS A 14 1.02 9.34 -5.76
C LYS A 14 0.63 9.40 -4.29
N LYS A 15 0.09 10.54 -3.82
CA LYS A 15 -0.38 10.67 -2.43
C LYS A 15 -1.58 9.76 -2.17
N GLU A 16 -2.51 9.65 -3.11
CA GLU A 16 -3.67 8.76 -2.98
C GLU A 16 -3.23 7.30 -2.93
N HIS A 17 -2.30 6.88 -3.78
CA HIS A 17 -1.71 5.54 -3.74
C HIS A 17 -1.01 5.24 -2.40
N ILE A 18 -0.22 6.18 -1.86
CA ILE A 18 0.40 6.04 -0.52
C ILE A 18 -0.67 5.89 0.57
N VAL A 19 -1.73 6.71 0.54
CA VAL A 19 -2.82 6.64 1.53
C VAL A 19 -3.53 5.28 1.46
N VAL A 20 -3.79 4.77 0.26
CA VAL A 20 -4.35 3.42 0.07
C VAL A 20 -3.43 2.36 0.65
N GLY A 21 -2.12 2.46 0.41
CA GLY A 21 -1.11 1.57 0.98
C GLY A 21 -1.14 1.56 2.52
N VAL A 22 -1.25 2.75 3.14
CA VAL A 22 -1.39 2.88 4.59
C VAL A 22 -2.66 2.17 5.09
N VAL A 23 -3.79 2.33 4.40
CA VAL A 23 -5.05 1.65 4.77
C VAL A 23 -4.91 0.13 4.67
N TYR A 24 -4.33 -0.40 3.59
CA TYR A 24 -4.12 -1.84 3.43
C TYR A 24 -3.13 -2.40 4.45
N SER A 25 -2.09 -1.64 4.79
CA SER A 25 -1.09 -2.05 5.79
C SER A 25 -1.69 -2.28 7.18
N ALA A 26 -2.81 -1.61 7.53
CA ALA A 26 -3.49 -1.81 8.81
C ALA A 26 -4.01 -3.23 9.02
N LEU A 27 -4.21 -4.00 7.95
CA LEU A 27 -4.59 -5.42 8.03
C LEU A 27 -3.53 -6.27 8.74
N ILE A 28 -2.25 -5.90 8.64
CA ILE A 28 -1.13 -6.62 9.24
C ILE A 28 -1.24 -6.63 10.77
N PRO A 29 -1.24 -5.48 11.49
CA PRO A 29 -1.37 -5.48 12.95
C PRO A 29 -2.74 -6.00 13.41
N ILE A 30 -3.82 -5.73 12.67
CA ILE A 30 -5.17 -6.22 13.03
C ILE A 30 -5.21 -7.74 13.02
N LEU A 31 -4.75 -8.37 11.94
CA LEU A 31 -4.71 -9.83 11.87
C LEU A 31 -3.54 -10.41 12.68
N GLY A 32 -2.49 -9.63 12.93
CA GLY A 32 -1.40 -9.97 13.84
C GLY A 32 -1.84 -10.21 15.28
N LEU A 33 -3.02 -9.70 15.69
CA LEU A 33 -3.63 -10.06 16.98
C LEU A 33 -3.89 -11.57 17.11
N PHE A 34 -3.96 -12.31 16.00
CA PHE A 34 -4.08 -13.77 15.97
C PHE A 34 -2.72 -14.49 15.82
N GLY A 35 -1.61 -13.77 16.02
CA GLY A 35 -0.24 -14.28 15.93
C GLY A 35 0.41 -14.05 14.57
N SER A 36 1.64 -14.56 14.41
CA SER A 36 2.47 -14.31 13.21
C SER A 36 1.83 -14.77 11.90
N SER A 37 1.06 -15.87 11.94
CA SER A 37 0.30 -16.36 10.78
C SER A 37 -0.79 -15.38 10.35
N GLY A 38 -1.42 -14.68 11.30
CA GLY A 38 -2.42 -13.66 11.02
C GLY A 38 -1.80 -12.41 10.41
N ALA A 39 -0.66 -11.95 10.93
CA ALA A 39 0.09 -10.84 10.33
C ALA A 39 0.54 -11.16 8.89
N PHE A 40 1.01 -12.38 8.64
CA PHE A 40 1.34 -12.84 7.29
C PHE A 40 0.12 -12.87 6.37
N ALA A 41 -1.04 -13.32 6.86
CA ALA A 41 -2.29 -13.23 6.11
C ALA A 41 -2.68 -11.77 5.79
N GLY A 42 -2.52 -10.85 6.74
CA GLY A 42 -2.76 -9.42 6.53
C GLY A 42 -1.85 -8.81 5.47
N PHE A 43 -0.56 -9.21 5.47
CA PHE A 43 0.38 -8.84 4.42
C PHE A 43 -0.09 -9.36 3.05
N LEU A 44 -0.40 -10.65 2.94
CA LEU A 44 -0.86 -11.23 1.68
C LEU A 44 -2.15 -10.58 1.15
N ILE A 45 -3.12 -10.30 2.03
CA ILE A 45 -4.36 -9.62 1.65
C ILE A 45 -4.06 -8.19 1.18
N GLY A 46 -3.23 -7.44 1.90
CA GLY A 46 -2.85 -6.08 1.52
C GLY A 46 -2.17 -6.02 0.16
N THR A 47 -1.15 -6.85 -0.07
CA THR A 47 -0.44 -6.95 -1.35
C THR A 47 -1.37 -7.44 -2.47
N PHE A 48 -2.28 -8.38 -2.19
CA PHE A 48 -3.26 -8.83 -3.18
C PHE A 48 -4.24 -7.73 -3.56
N LEU A 49 -4.70 -6.92 -2.60
CA LEU A 49 -5.56 -5.76 -2.87
C LEU A 49 -4.85 -4.70 -3.73
N ASN A 50 -3.55 -4.50 -3.51
CA ASN A 50 -2.72 -3.63 -4.34
C ASN A 50 -2.63 -4.17 -5.78
N LEU A 51 -2.26 -5.44 -5.95
CA LEU A 51 -2.23 -6.11 -7.26
C LEU A 51 -3.59 -6.08 -7.96
N TYR A 52 -4.67 -6.34 -7.23
CA TYR A 52 -6.03 -6.30 -7.79
C TYR A 52 -6.39 -4.90 -8.25
N LYS A 53 -6.09 -3.86 -7.46
CA LYS A 53 -6.30 -2.47 -7.88
C LYS A 53 -5.55 -2.19 -9.19
N GLU A 54 -4.24 -2.42 -9.22
CA GLU A 54 -3.42 -2.04 -10.38
C GLU A 54 -3.81 -2.81 -11.66
N ILE A 55 -4.05 -4.12 -11.54
CA ILE A 55 -4.37 -4.97 -12.69
C ILE A 55 -5.83 -4.79 -13.12
N TYR A 56 -6.77 -4.79 -12.17
CA TYR A 56 -8.19 -4.76 -12.53
C TYR A 56 -8.72 -3.35 -12.76
N HIS A 57 -8.34 -2.39 -11.92
CA HIS A 57 -8.86 -1.04 -12.02
C HIS A 57 -8.08 -0.23 -13.06
N ASP A 58 -6.75 -0.33 -13.05
CA ASP A 58 -5.95 0.57 -13.87
C ASP A 58 -5.68 -0.04 -15.26
N PHE A 59 -5.26 -1.32 -15.32
CA PHE A 59 -5.02 -2.01 -16.60
C PHE A 59 -6.31 -2.44 -17.33
N ILE A 60 -7.25 -3.11 -16.65
CA ILE A 60 -8.45 -3.64 -17.32
C ILE A 60 -9.52 -2.57 -17.58
N GLN A 61 -9.79 -1.66 -16.64
CA GLN A 61 -10.81 -0.62 -16.83
C GLN A 61 -10.28 0.64 -17.52
N GLY A 62 -8.95 0.78 -17.68
CA GLY A 62 -8.32 1.96 -18.28
C GLY A 62 -8.61 3.25 -17.50
N LYS A 63 -8.90 3.13 -16.21
CA LYS A 63 -9.28 4.26 -15.34
C LYS A 63 -8.13 4.83 -14.53
N GLY A 64 -6.94 4.24 -14.63
CA GLY A 64 -5.71 4.71 -14.00
C GLY A 64 -4.56 4.76 -14.99
N ASN A 65 -3.42 5.28 -14.54
CA ASN A 65 -2.17 5.22 -15.29
C ASN A 65 -1.45 3.93 -14.88
N GLU A 66 -1.09 3.08 -15.84
CA GLU A 66 -0.35 1.84 -15.57
C GLU A 66 1.12 2.15 -15.23
N GLU A 67 1.36 2.86 -14.13
CA GLU A 67 2.69 3.22 -13.69
C GLU A 67 3.16 2.27 -12.59
N LEU A 68 4.24 1.56 -12.83
CA LEU A 68 4.88 0.71 -11.82
C LEU A 68 5.22 1.47 -10.51
N LEU A 69 5.38 2.80 -10.59
CA LEU A 69 5.56 3.67 -9.44
C LEU A 69 4.33 3.76 -8.52
N ASP A 70 3.12 3.58 -9.04
CA ASP A 70 1.87 3.60 -8.26
C ASP A 70 1.67 2.32 -7.45
N PHE A 71 1.98 1.18 -8.07
CA PHE A 71 2.12 -0.08 -7.38
C PHE A 71 3.13 0.04 -6.22
N ILE A 72 4.33 0.56 -6.48
CA ILE A 72 5.37 0.74 -5.43
C ILE A 72 4.90 1.70 -4.34
N SER A 73 4.26 2.82 -4.70
CA SER A 73 3.78 3.82 -3.76
C SER A 73 2.74 3.25 -2.78
N THR A 74 1.93 2.30 -3.25
CA THR A 74 0.95 1.57 -2.43
C THR A 74 1.60 0.42 -1.65
N GLU A 75 2.56 -0.30 -2.24
CA GLU A 75 3.20 -1.46 -1.62
C GLU A 75 4.19 -1.07 -0.51
N ALA A 76 4.86 0.07 -0.64
CA ALA A 76 5.89 0.49 0.30
C ALA A 76 5.37 0.61 1.75
N PRO A 77 4.22 1.26 2.05
CA PRO A 77 3.63 1.23 3.38
C PRO A 77 3.35 -0.19 3.90
N ILE A 78 2.85 -1.09 3.05
CA ILE A 78 2.52 -2.48 3.41
C ILE A 78 3.79 -3.23 3.84
N LEU A 79 4.86 -3.13 3.04
CA LEU A 79 6.15 -3.74 3.35
C LEU A 79 6.78 -3.16 4.62
N ILE A 80 6.75 -1.84 4.81
CA ILE A 80 7.30 -1.19 6.00
C ILE A 80 6.61 -1.71 7.26
N VAL A 81 5.28 -1.81 7.26
CA VAL A 81 4.53 -2.30 8.42
C VAL A 81 4.80 -3.79 8.65
N PHE A 82 4.87 -4.60 7.60
CA PHE A 82 5.16 -6.03 7.74
C PHE A 82 6.57 -6.27 8.31
N ILE A 83 7.58 -5.57 7.77
CA ILE A 83 8.96 -5.62 8.29
C ILE A 83 9.01 -5.16 9.74
N SER A 84 8.31 -4.08 10.08
CA SER A 84 8.27 -3.56 11.46
C SER A 84 7.58 -4.53 12.43
N TYR A 85 6.64 -5.35 11.95
CA TYR A 85 5.95 -6.34 12.78
C TYR A 85 6.83 -7.56 13.08
N ILE A 86 7.71 -7.95 12.16
CA ILE A 86 8.57 -9.15 12.31
C ILE A 86 9.92 -8.87 13.00
N MET A 87 10.30 -7.60 13.15
CA MET A 87 11.50 -7.15 13.87
C MET A 87 11.27 -7.05 15.38
#